data_AF-A0A2G5LG76-F1
#
_entry.id   AF-A0A2G5LG76-F1
#
_cell.length_a   1.000
_cell.length_b   1.000
_cell.length_c   1.000
_cell.angle_alpha   90.00
_cell.angle_beta   90.00
_cell.angle_gamma   90.00
#
_symmetry.space_group_name_H-M   'P 1'
#
loop_
_entity.id
_entity.type
_entity.pdbx_description
1 polymer ?
#
loop_
_entity_poly.entity_id
_entity_poly.type
_entity_poly.pdbx_seq_one_letter_code
_entity_poly.pdbx_strand_id
1 'polypeptide(L)'
;MTFDKDQLRETAKLQKLMRDPTAVQALIAENERIAKTSEAWERLSVYSKSISDSFRAERDQLKAENFQLNAQVDTLTEWYLNALKDAAAIGKDRDQLKADNEALRNAAAPLDPVNGDQLPAINSKVLIHLSSCDAWVEHTVVGYYAWEDLGANEYLHRVFIRVRDADGYLNARLLKDVRTDAAMGKGEQS
;
A
#
# COMPACT_ATOMS: atom_id res chain seq x y z
N MET A 1 -81.64 36.01 -51.32
CA MET A 1 -81.03 34.92 -50.53
C MET A 1 -81.87 33.67 -50.73
N THR A 2 -81.54 32.85 -51.72
CA THR A 2 -82.19 31.54 -51.91
C THR A 2 -81.58 30.57 -50.91
N PHE A 3 -82.36 30.16 -49.91
CA PHE A 3 -81.98 29.07 -49.02
C PHE A 3 -81.75 27.82 -49.87
N ASP A 4 -80.57 27.24 -49.71
CA ASP A 4 -80.21 25.99 -50.38
C ASP A 4 -81.20 24.89 -49.97
N LYS A 5 -81.74 24.16 -50.95
CA LYS A 5 -82.78 23.15 -50.73
C LYS A 5 -82.30 22.03 -49.81
N ASP A 6 -80.99 21.80 -49.76
CA ASP A 6 -80.38 20.81 -48.87
C ASP A 6 -80.40 21.24 -47.41
N GLN A 7 -80.21 22.54 -47.12
CA GLN A 7 -80.36 23.07 -45.76
C GLN A 7 -81.82 23.03 -45.26
N LEU A 8 -82.78 23.27 -46.16
CA LEU A 8 -84.21 23.13 -45.86
C LEU A 8 -84.60 21.67 -45.56
N ARG A 9 -83.97 20.69 -46.24
CA ARG A 9 -84.19 19.27 -45.95
C ARG A 9 -83.56 18.82 -44.63
N GLU A 10 -82.36 19.29 -44.32
CA GLU A 10 -81.67 19.06 -43.04
C GLU A 10 -82.50 19.60 -41.86
N THR A 11 -82.96 20.85 -41.96
CA THR A 11 -83.75 21.49 -40.90
C THR A 11 -85.11 20.83 -40.68
N ALA A 12 -85.80 20.39 -41.75
CA ALA A 12 -87.04 19.63 -41.63
C ALA A 12 -86.84 18.24 -40.99
N LYS A 13 -85.72 17.56 -41.30
CA LYS A 13 -85.34 16.29 -40.64
C LYS A 13 -85.08 16.51 -39.15
N LEU A 14 -84.32 17.54 -38.79
CA LEU A 14 -84.07 17.91 -37.39
C LEU A 14 -85.36 18.22 -36.64
N GLN A 15 -86.28 19.01 -37.23
CA GLN A 15 -87.57 19.30 -36.60
C GLN A 15 -88.43 18.05 -36.39
N LYS A 16 -88.39 17.08 -37.31
CA LYS A 16 -89.11 15.81 -37.16
C LYS A 16 -88.49 14.93 -36.06
N LEU A 17 -87.16 14.88 -36.01
CA LEU A 17 -86.41 14.16 -34.98
C LEU A 17 -86.66 14.73 -33.58
N MET A 18 -86.75 16.05 -33.47
CA MET A 18 -87.05 16.75 -32.21
C MET A 18 -88.49 16.55 -31.70
N ARG A 19 -89.41 16.09 -32.56
CA ARG A 19 -90.80 15.78 -32.16
C ARG A 19 -90.99 14.33 -31.68
N ASP A 20 -89.98 13.47 -31.84
CA ASP A 20 -89.99 12.10 -31.32
C ASP A 20 -89.25 12.05 -29.96
N PRO A 21 -89.96 11.87 -28.83
CA PRO A 21 -89.34 11.84 -27.50
C PRO A 21 -88.29 10.74 -27.36
N THR A 22 -88.47 9.62 -28.06
CA THR A 22 -87.57 8.46 -27.99
C THR A 22 -86.24 8.78 -28.65
N ALA A 23 -86.29 9.42 -29.82
CA ALA A 23 -85.09 9.86 -30.54
C ALA A 23 -84.31 10.92 -29.74
N VAL A 24 -85.01 11.85 -29.08
CA VAL A 24 -84.39 12.86 -28.21
C VAL A 24 -83.73 12.20 -26.99
N GLN A 25 -84.37 11.23 -26.32
CA GLN A 25 -83.77 10.51 -25.21
C GLN A 25 -82.52 9.70 -25.62
N ALA A 26 -82.54 9.07 -26.79
CA ALA A 26 -81.38 8.35 -27.33
C ALA A 26 -80.19 9.30 -27.57
N LEU A 27 -80.44 10.50 -28.10
CA LEU A 27 -79.39 11.52 -28.28
C LEU A 27 -78.82 12.03 -26.96
N ILE A 28 -79.66 12.20 -25.93
CA ILE A 28 -79.19 12.58 -24.58
C ILE A 28 -78.28 11.49 -24.01
N ALA A 29 -78.71 10.23 -24.06
CA ALA A 29 -77.91 9.10 -23.58
C ALA A 29 -76.58 8.97 -24.33
N GLU A 30 -76.58 9.20 -25.65
CA GLU A 30 -75.35 9.18 -26.45
C GLU A 30 -74.42 10.35 -26.12
N ASN A 31 -74.94 11.56 -25.89
CA ASN A 31 -74.15 12.69 -25.43
C ASN A 31 -73.51 12.43 -24.06
N GLU A 32 -74.24 11.82 -23.12
CA GLU A 32 -73.68 11.42 -21.82
C GLU A 32 -72.59 10.36 -21.97
N ARG A 33 -72.77 9.40 -22.89
CA ARG A 33 -71.76 8.40 -23.21
C ARG A 33 -70.50 9.05 -23.79
N ILE A 34 -70.67 9.96 -24.74
CA ILE A 34 -69.57 10.73 -25.36
C ILE A 34 -68.82 11.53 -24.29
N ALA A 35 -69.53 12.23 -23.41
CA ALA A 35 -68.92 12.98 -22.31
C ALA A 35 -68.05 12.09 -21.41
N LYS A 36 -68.58 10.93 -20.98
CA LYS A 36 -67.81 9.96 -20.17
C LYS A 36 -66.58 9.44 -20.91
N THR A 37 -66.70 9.15 -22.20
CA THR A 37 -65.53 8.73 -23.00
C THR A 37 -64.50 9.84 -23.15
N SER A 38 -64.93 11.10 -23.30
CA SER A 38 -64.03 12.25 -23.38
C SER A 38 -63.24 12.43 -22.08
N GLU A 39 -63.89 12.32 -20.92
CA GLU A 39 -63.21 12.35 -19.62
C GLU A 39 -62.19 11.22 -19.47
N ALA A 40 -62.52 10.02 -19.94
CA ALA A 40 -61.58 8.88 -19.91
C ALA A 40 -60.34 9.14 -20.77
N TRP A 41 -60.53 9.72 -21.97
CA TRP A 41 -59.42 10.11 -22.85
C TRP A 41 -58.55 11.20 -22.25
N GLU A 42 -59.15 12.18 -21.56
CA GLU A 42 -58.41 13.24 -20.89
C GLU A 42 -57.53 12.67 -19.76
N ARG A 43 -58.07 11.76 -18.93
CA ARG A 43 -57.28 11.07 -17.90
C ARG A 43 -56.13 10.27 -18.49
N LEU A 44 -56.37 9.56 -19.59
CA LEU A 44 -55.32 8.79 -20.27
C LEU A 44 -54.23 9.71 -20.85
N SER A 45 -54.62 10.85 -21.40
CA SER A 45 -53.69 11.86 -21.91
C SER A 45 -52.79 12.41 -20.80
N VAL A 46 -53.37 12.77 -19.66
CA VAL A 46 -52.62 13.22 -18.47
C VAL A 46 -51.66 12.14 -17.98
N TYR A 47 -52.13 10.90 -17.89
CA TYR A 47 -51.30 9.77 -17.44
C TYR A 47 -50.13 9.49 -18.40
N SER A 48 -50.40 9.46 -19.71
CA SER A 48 -49.38 9.28 -20.75
C SER A 48 -48.30 10.36 -20.69
N LYS A 49 -48.72 11.62 -20.47
CA LYS A 49 -47.81 12.75 -20.29
C LYS A 49 -46.96 12.57 -19.03
N SER A 50 -47.58 12.23 -17.90
CA SER A 50 -46.87 12.00 -16.63
C SER A 50 -45.80 10.91 -16.76
N ILE A 51 -46.10 9.80 -17.44
CA ILE A 51 -45.13 8.73 -17.69
C ILE A 51 -43.99 9.23 -18.58
N SER A 52 -44.32 9.94 -19.66
CA SER A 52 -43.33 10.46 -20.60
C SER A 52 -42.36 11.42 -19.92
N ASP A 53 -42.88 12.28 -19.04
CA ASP A 53 -42.08 13.21 -18.24
C ASP A 53 -41.20 12.46 -17.22
N SER A 54 -41.71 11.40 -16.58
CA SER A 54 -40.93 10.53 -15.69
C SER A 54 -39.75 9.87 -16.41
N PHE A 55 -39.99 9.26 -17.57
CA PHE A 55 -38.90 8.64 -18.34
C PHE A 55 -37.88 9.66 -18.85
N ARG A 56 -38.32 10.88 -19.17
CA ARG A 56 -37.41 11.97 -19.54
C ARG A 56 -36.50 12.34 -18.36
N ALA A 57 -37.07 12.47 -17.16
CA ALA A 57 -36.33 12.77 -15.95
C ALA A 57 -35.31 11.67 -15.62
N GLU A 58 -35.70 10.40 -15.66
CA GLU A 58 -34.80 9.27 -15.43
C GLU A 58 -33.66 9.22 -16.45
N ARG A 59 -33.95 9.44 -17.73
CA ARG A 59 -32.93 9.51 -18.78
C ARG A 59 -31.94 10.64 -18.52
N ASP A 60 -32.42 11.82 -18.13
CA ASP A 60 -31.57 12.98 -17.91
C ASP A 60 -30.72 12.79 -16.64
N GLN A 61 -31.27 12.13 -15.60
CA GLN A 61 -30.51 11.68 -14.44
C GLN A 61 -29.39 10.70 -14.82
N LEU A 62 -29.71 9.65 -15.59
CA LEU A 62 -28.71 8.66 -16.02
C LEU A 62 -27.59 9.29 -16.86
N LYS A 63 -27.91 10.31 -17.66
CA LYS A 63 -26.89 11.07 -18.40
C LYS A 63 -25.97 11.85 -17.46
N ALA A 64 -26.53 12.48 -16.43
CA ALA A 64 -25.75 13.21 -15.43
C ALA A 64 -24.84 12.27 -14.63
N GLU A 65 -25.35 11.11 -14.20
CA GLU A 65 -24.55 10.10 -13.49
C GLU A 65 -23.43 9.53 -14.37
N ASN A 66 -23.70 9.20 -15.64
CA ASN A 66 -22.66 8.76 -16.57
C ASN A 66 -21.57 9.81 -16.78
N PHE A 67 -21.95 11.09 -16.87
CA PHE A 67 -20.97 12.17 -16.97
C PHE A 67 -20.07 12.24 -15.74
N GLN A 68 -20.64 12.11 -14.54
CA GLN A 68 -19.87 12.08 -13.29
C GLN A 68 -18.94 10.86 -13.20
N LEU A 69 -19.43 9.67 -13.56
CA LEU A 69 -18.61 8.45 -13.58
C LEU A 69 -17.43 8.57 -14.53
N ASN A 70 -17.64 9.13 -15.73
CA ASN A 70 -16.55 9.36 -16.67
C ASN A 70 -15.50 10.33 -16.10
N ALA A 71 -15.92 11.41 -15.44
CA ALA A 71 -14.99 12.34 -14.81
C ALA A 71 -14.17 11.68 -13.67
N GLN A 72 -14.80 10.78 -12.91
CA GLN A 72 -14.11 9.98 -11.88
C GLN A 72 -13.10 9.02 -12.50
N VAL A 73 -13.44 8.36 -13.62
CA VAL A 73 -12.53 7.47 -14.35
C VAL A 73 -11.32 8.24 -14.88
N ASP A 74 -11.52 9.44 -15.42
CA ASP A 74 -10.41 10.29 -15.89
C ASP A 74 -9.47 10.64 -14.74
N THR A 75 -10.02 11.06 -13.60
CA THR A 75 -9.25 11.38 -12.39
C THR A 75 -8.44 10.18 -11.89
N LEU A 76 -9.07 8.99 -11.84
CA LEU A 76 -8.40 7.77 -11.40
C LEU A 76 -7.28 7.35 -12.37
N THR A 77 -7.51 7.55 -13.67
CA THR A 77 -6.52 7.26 -14.72
C THR A 77 -5.29 8.16 -14.56
N GLU A 78 -5.48 9.45 -14.33
CA GLU A 78 -4.38 10.38 -14.06
C GLU A 78 -3.61 10.00 -12.80
N TRP A 79 -4.31 9.67 -11.72
CA TRP A 79 -3.69 9.22 -10.47
C TRP A 79 -2.83 7.98 -10.68
N TYR A 80 -3.35 6.98 -11.41
CA TYR A 80 -2.63 5.75 -11.72
C TYR A 80 -1.37 5.99 -12.55
N LEU A 81 -1.47 6.86 -13.57
CA LEU A 81 -0.32 7.21 -14.41
C LEU A 81 0.78 7.93 -13.62
N ASN A 82 0.41 8.79 -12.67
CA ASN A 82 1.38 9.46 -11.81
C ASN A 82 2.04 8.47 -10.83
N ALA A 83 1.26 7.59 -10.20
CA ALA A 83 1.81 6.55 -9.33
C ALA A 83 2.81 5.63 -10.05
N LEU A 84 2.56 5.31 -11.32
CA LEU A 84 3.52 4.54 -12.14
C LEU A 84 4.82 5.30 -12.40
N LYS A 85 4.75 6.62 -12.65
CA LYS A 85 5.95 7.46 -12.82
C LYS A 85 6.77 7.51 -11.53
N ASP A 86 6.11 7.68 -10.40
CA ASP A 86 6.76 7.73 -9.09
C ASP A 86 7.45 6.40 -8.77
N ALA A 87 6.77 5.28 -9.03
CA ALA A 87 7.36 3.95 -8.85
C ALA A 87 8.63 3.75 -9.71
N ALA A 88 8.62 4.25 -10.95
CA ALA A 88 9.79 4.19 -11.82
C ALA A 88 10.95 5.08 -11.32
N ALA A 89 10.65 6.25 -10.76
CA ALA A 89 11.65 7.13 -10.14
C ALA A 89 12.28 6.48 -8.90
N ILE A 90 11.45 5.95 -8.00
CA ILE A 90 11.90 5.23 -6.79
C ILE A 90 12.80 4.04 -7.17
N GLY A 91 12.46 3.32 -8.25
CA GLY A 91 13.29 2.24 -8.77
C GLY A 91 14.70 2.69 -9.14
N LYS A 92 14.84 3.83 -9.83
CA LYS A 92 16.13 4.41 -10.19
C LYS A 92 16.93 4.86 -8.97
N ASP A 93 16.30 5.56 -8.04
CA ASP A 93 16.95 6.05 -6.82
C ASP A 93 17.49 4.88 -5.98
N ARG A 94 16.72 3.80 -5.86
CA ARG A 94 17.15 2.58 -5.17
C ARG A 94 18.38 1.97 -5.83
N ASP A 95 18.39 1.87 -7.15
CA ASP A 95 19.49 1.26 -7.88
C ASP A 95 20.76 2.12 -7.80
N GLN A 96 20.62 3.46 -7.81
CA GLN A 96 21.72 4.39 -7.54
C GLN A 96 22.28 4.21 -6.13
N LEU A 97 21.42 4.16 -5.10
CA LEU A 97 21.86 3.96 -3.72
C LEU A 97 22.59 2.63 -3.51
N LYS A 98 22.21 1.58 -4.24
CA LYS A 98 22.96 0.32 -4.23
C LYS A 98 24.36 0.48 -4.81
N ALA A 99 24.48 1.15 -5.95
CA ALA A 99 25.77 1.44 -6.58
C ALA A 99 26.66 2.29 -5.65
N ASP A 100 26.10 3.33 -5.03
CA ASP A 100 26.83 4.20 -4.11
C ASP A 100 27.32 3.44 -2.87
N ASN A 101 26.48 2.58 -2.28
CA ASN A 101 26.89 1.74 -1.14
C ASN A 101 28.00 0.76 -1.50
N GLU A 102 27.96 0.18 -2.70
CA GLU A 102 29.00 -0.71 -3.17
C GLU A 102 30.31 0.05 -3.40
N ALA A 103 30.25 1.24 -4.01
CA ALA A 103 31.41 2.10 -4.17
C ALA A 103 32.03 2.50 -2.82
N LEU A 104 31.21 2.85 -1.82
CA LEU A 104 31.68 3.18 -0.48
C LEU A 104 32.34 1.98 0.22
N ARG A 105 31.75 0.79 0.10
CA ARG A 105 32.34 -0.45 0.63
C ARG A 105 33.69 -0.74 0.01
N ASN A 106 33.82 -0.57 -1.30
CA ASN A 106 35.06 -0.81 -2.02
C ASN A 106 36.12 0.27 -1.75
N ALA A 107 35.70 1.51 -1.51
CA ALA A 107 36.60 2.62 -1.15
C ALA A 107 37.09 2.54 0.30
N ALA A 108 36.34 1.90 1.19
CA ALA A 108 36.76 1.65 2.56
C ALA A 108 37.84 0.55 2.57
N ALA A 109 39.11 0.96 2.58
CA ALA A 109 40.19 0.02 2.88
C ALA A 109 39.96 -0.57 4.28
N PRO A 110 40.08 -1.89 4.47
CA PRO A 110 40.10 -2.46 5.80
C PRO A 110 41.22 -1.78 6.59
N LEU A 111 40.91 -1.29 7.79
CA LEU A 111 41.93 -0.73 8.67
C LEU A 111 42.98 -1.81 8.92
N ASP A 112 44.25 -1.45 8.80
CA ASP A 112 45.33 -2.34 9.21
C ASP A 112 45.12 -2.69 10.69
N PRO A 113 45.19 -3.98 11.07
CA PRO A 113 45.06 -4.38 12.46
C PRO A 113 46.06 -3.62 13.33
N VAL A 114 45.56 -2.92 14.34
CA VAL A 114 46.39 -2.23 15.32
C VAL A 114 47.06 -3.29 16.20
N ASN A 115 48.27 -3.00 16.69
CA ASN A 115 48.95 -3.87 17.64
C ASN A 115 48.08 -4.03 18.91
N GLY A 116 47.52 -5.21 19.11
CA GLY A 116 46.49 -5.48 20.14
C GLY A 116 45.15 -5.99 19.60
N ASP A 117 44.87 -5.85 18.30
CA ASP A 117 43.62 -6.33 17.66
C ASP A 117 43.57 -7.86 17.49
N GLN A 118 44.73 -8.51 17.57
CA GLN A 118 44.86 -9.94 17.31
C GLN A 118 45.12 -10.70 18.61
N LEU A 119 44.15 -11.54 18.98
CA LEU A 119 44.36 -12.57 20.00
C LEU A 119 45.34 -13.62 19.45
N PRO A 120 46.21 -14.21 20.30
CA PRO A 120 47.02 -15.37 19.91
C PRO A 120 46.11 -16.44 19.31
N ALA A 121 46.50 -17.19 18.28
CA ALA A 121 45.61 -18.20 17.69
C ALA A 121 45.34 -19.39 18.64
N ILE A 122 44.19 -20.06 18.52
CA ILE A 122 43.96 -21.33 19.24
C ILE A 122 44.99 -22.35 18.75
N ASN A 123 45.54 -23.13 19.68
CA ASN A 123 46.67 -24.05 19.53
C ASN A 123 48.04 -23.39 19.31
N SER A 124 48.15 -22.06 19.36
CA SER A 124 49.45 -21.39 19.37
C SER A 124 50.15 -21.52 20.73
N LYS A 125 51.47 -21.35 20.73
CA LYS A 125 52.28 -21.30 21.93
C LYS A 125 52.35 -19.88 22.47
N VAL A 126 52.21 -19.78 23.79
CA VAL A 126 52.31 -18.52 24.52
C VAL A 126 53.08 -18.73 25.82
N LEU A 127 53.73 -17.67 26.29
CA LEU A 127 54.43 -17.69 27.55
C LEU A 127 53.59 -17.04 28.64
N ILE A 128 53.50 -17.69 29.78
CA ILE A 128 52.86 -17.19 31.00
C ILE A 128 53.90 -17.15 32.11
N HIS A 129 53.98 -16.03 32.82
CA HIS A 129 54.82 -15.93 34.01
C HIS A 129 54.15 -16.69 35.17
N LEU A 130 54.89 -17.64 35.74
CA LEU A 130 54.47 -18.38 36.92
C LEU A 130 55.25 -17.89 38.13
N SER A 131 54.55 -17.23 39.06
CA SER A 131 55.17 -16.69 40.29
C SER A 131 55.80 -17.77 41.17
N SER A 132 55.33 -19.02 41.07
CA SER A 132 55.85 -20.16 41.84
C SER A 132 57.30 -20.53 41.48
N CYS A 133 57.72 -20.28 40.25
CA CYS A 133 59.07 -20.59 39.76
C CYS A 133 59.78 -19.37 39.17
N ASP A 134 59.18 -18.19 39.32
CA ASP A 134 59.63 -16.91 38.76
C ASP A 134 60.14 -17.01 37.30
N ALA A 135 59.40 -17.76 36.48
CA ALA A 135 59.80 -18.06 35.11
C ALA A 135 58.63 -17.94 34.14
N TRP A 136 58.94 -17.60 32.89
CA TRP A 136 58.02 -17.65 31.77
C TRP A 136 57.95 -19.09 31.23
N VAL A 137 56.78 -19.70 31.32
CA VAL A 137 56.58 -21.10 30.92
C VAL A 137 55.64 -21.17 29.73
N GLU A 138 56.02 -22.00 28.75
CA GLU A 138 55.24 -22.23 27.54
C GLU A 138 53.94 -22.97 27.85
N HIS A 139 52.84 -22.45 27.33
CA HIS A 139 51.54 -23.08 27.33
C HIS A 139 50.91 -23.01 25.94
N THR A 140 49.93 -23.87 25.70
CA THR A 140 49.18 -23.94 24.45
C THR A 140 47.82 -23.28 24.63
N VAL A 141 47.46 -22.33 23.78
CA VAL A 141 46.17 -21.65 23.85
C VAL A 141 45.04 -22.59 23.45
N VAL A 142 43.99 -22.69 24.25
CA VAL A 142 42.83 -23.57 23.99
C VAL A 142 41.51 -22.81 23.86
N GLY A 143 41.49 -21.49 24.12
CA GLY A 143 40.33 -20.64 23.92
C GLY A 143 40.41 -19.32 24.68
N TYR A 144 39.31 -18.57 24.67
CA TYR A 144 39.20 -17.25 25.31
C TYR A 144 37.84 -17.10 25.96
N TYR A 145 37.76 -16.19 26.92
CA TYR A 145 36.49 -15.66 27.39
C TYR A 145 36.68 -14.22 27.87
N ALA A 146 35.63 -13.42 27.73
CA ALA A 146 35.56 -12.10 28.33
C ALA A 146 34.85 -12.21 29.67
N TRP A 147 35.35 -11.51 30.69
CA TRP A 147 34.69 -11.39 32.00
C TRP A 147 34.53 -9.91 32.33
N GLU A 148 33.41 -9.56 32.98
CA GLU A 148 33.14 -8.19 33.45
C GLU A 148 34.27 -7.66 34.36
N ASP A 149 34.43 -6.35 34.43
CA ASP A 149 35.39 -5.75 35.34
C ASP A 149 34.99 -5.95 36.82
N LEU A 150 35.98 -6.11 37.73
CA LEU A 150 35.70 -6.25 39.17
C LEU A 150 35.22 -4.94 39.80
N GLY A 151 35.38 -3.81 39.12
CA GLY A 151 35.01 -2.46 39.57
C GLY A 151 33.64 -1.96 39.13
N ALA A 152 32.75 -2.84 38.63
CA ALA A 152 31.37 -2.52 38.23
C ALA A 152 31.21 -1.56 37.03
N ASN A 153 32.22 -1.41 36.17
CA ASN A 153 32.03 -0.73 34.88
C ASN A 153 31.53 -1.74 33.83
N GLU A 154 30.23 -1.68 33.52
CA GLU A 154 29.57 -2.57 32.53
C GLU A 154 30.13 -2.43 31.11
N TYR A 155 30.84 -1.34 30.81
CA TYR A 155 31.45 -1.09 29.51
C TYR A 155 32.88 -1.64 29.38
N LEU A 156 33.45 -2.20 30.47
CA LEU A 156 34.80 -2.75 30.46
C LEU A 156 34.79 -4.27 30.66
N HIS A 157 35.34 -4.97 29.67
CA HIS A 157 35.56 -6.41 29.76
C HIS A 157 37.05 -6.72 29.80
N ARG A 158 37.41 -7.70 30.64
CA ARG A 158 38.75 -8.26 30.70
C ARG A 158 38.78 -9.54 29.90
N VAL A 159 39.70 -9.60 28.94
CA VAL A 159 39.89 -10.79 28.11
C VAL A 159 40.83 -11.75 28.83
N PHE A 160 40.36 -12.97 29.05
CA PHE A 160 41.15 -14.07 29.58
C PHE A 160 41.46 -15.06 28.46
N ILE A 161 42.71 -15.53 28.42
CA ILE A 161 43.15 -16.63 27.57
C ILE A 161 43.11 -17.90 28.41
N ARG A 162 42.46 -18.95 27.89
CA ARG A 162 42.54 -20.31 28.41
C ARG A 162 43.72 -21.01 27.77
N VAL A 163 44.55 -21.61 28.60
CA VAL A 163 45.76 -22.30 28.18
C VAL A 163 45.84 -23.69 28.78
N ARG A 164 46.66 -24.54 28.17
CA ARG A 164 47.00 -25.89 28.62
C ARG A 164 48.52 -26.02 28.69
N ASP A 165 49.03 -26.50 29.82
CA ASP A 165 50.46 -26.81 29.97
C ASP A 165 50.85 -28.13 29.28
N ALA A 166 52.11 -28.55 29.42
CA ALA A 166 52.62 -29.80 28.87
C ALA A 166 52.00 -31.05 29.51
N ASP A 167 51.61 -30.96 30.78
CA ASP A 167 51.03 -32.06 31.56
C ASP A 167 49.50 -32.19 31.37
N GLY A 168 48.90 -31.24 30.65
CA GLY A 168 47.48 -31.23 30.32
C GLY A 168 46.59 -30.43 31.27
N TYR A 169 47.16 -29.76 32.28
CA TYR A 169 46.39 -28.92 33.19
C TYR A 169 45.92 -27.64 32.50
N LEU A 170 44.67 -27.28 32.79
CA LEU A 170 44.04 -26.09 32.26
C LEU A 170 44.22 -24.91 33.21
N ASN A 171 44.55 -23.77 32.63
CA ASN A 171 44.73 -22.53 33.37
C ASN A 171 44.13 -21.35 32.58
N ALA A 172 43.89 -20.23 33.26
CA ALA A 172 43.43 -19.00 32.65
C ALA A 172 44.26 -17.81 33.12
N ARG A 173 44.60 -16.91 32.19
CA ARG A 173 45.38 -15.69 32.46
C ARG A 173 44.78 -14.51 31.73
N LEU A 174 44.91 -13.31 32.29
CA LEU A 174 44.53 -12.09 31.59
C LEU A 174 45.42 -11.93 30.35
N LEU A 175 44.86 -11.45 29.24
CA LEU A 175 45.58 -11.24 27.99
C LEU A 175 46.88 -10.44 28.17
N LYS A 176 46.88 -9.44 29.07
CA LYS A 176 48.06 -8.62 29.40
C LYS A 176 49.22 -9.40 30.05
N ASP A 177 48.94 -10.54 30.66
CA ASP A 177 49.92 -11.37 31.37
C ASP A 177 50.50 -12.48 30.47
N VAL A 178 50.15 -12.45 29.18
CA VAL A 178 50.54 -13.45 28.18
C VAL A 178 51.47 -12.81 27.15
N ARG A 179 52.57 -13.49 26.82
CA ARG A 179 53.47 -13.08 25.72
C ARG A 179 53.33 -14.07 24.57
N THR A 180 53.23 -13.55 23.35
CA THR A 180 53.35 -14.33 22.11
C THR A 180 54.81 -14.34 21.67
N ASP A 181 55.24 -15.40 20.99
CA ASP A 181 56.63 -15.54 20.50
C ASP A 181 57.07 -14.39 19.58
N ALA A 182 56.12 -13.69 18.93
CA ALA A 182 56.41 -12.50 18.13
C ALA A 182 57.04 -11.35 18.94
N ALA A 183 56.82 -11.30 20.27
CA ALA A 183 57.46 -10.33 21.16
C ALA A 183 58.93 -10.68 21.49
N MET A 184 59.41 -11.91 21.18
CA MET A 184 60.79 -12.33 21.43
C MET A 184 61.81 -11.85 20.38
N GLY A 185 61.36 -11.28 19.26
CA GLY A 185 62.27 -10.80 18.20
C GLY A 185 62.92 -9.43 18.44
N LYS A 186 62.61 -8.71 19.52
CA LYS A 186 63.00 -7.28 19.66
C LYS A 186 63.54 -6.82 21.02
N GLY A 187 63.88 -7.71 21.95
CA GLY A 187 64.18 -7.24 23.32
C GLY A 187 65.09 -8.12 24.16
N GLU A 188 66.23 -8.57 23.63
CA GLU A 188 67.32 -9.14 24.44
C GLU A 188 68.69 -8.82 23.79
N GLN A 189 69.06 -7.54 23.83
CA GLN A 189 70.45 -7.08 23.90
C GLN A 189 70.48 -5.85 24.81
N SER A 190 70.66 -6.08 26.11
CA SER A 190 71.22 -5.13 27.07
C SER A 190 71.78 -5.92 28.24
#